data_AF-A0A927NRY9-F1
#
_entry.id   AF-A0A927NRY9-F1
#
_cell.length_a   1.000
_cell.length_b   1.000
_cell.length_c   1.000
_cell.angle_alpha   90.00
_cell.angle_beta   90.00
_cell.angle_gamma   90.00
#
_symmetry.space_group_name_H-M   'P 1'
#
loop_
_entity.id
_entity.type
_entity.pdbx_description
1 polymer ?
#
loop_
_entity_poly.entity_id
_entity_poly.type
_entity_poly.pdbx_seq_one_letter_code
_entity_poly.pdbx_strand_id
1 'polypeptide(L)'
;MENITEQNKIQNDIYNFLQRANAMIESKYILAAKKISSLLKGIVAIPLLMDNIAHCLRSFSYATEFARNRMLVSDGDQVKTKMTLPVDKVRLFTFVFCLLAEIDSGARDLTKFLNEYFESGSLNDSYSRFCAEIIVPFKKAGEKILKDADPDYVDLSSVQKGSEFFVAEEIYMSPATSDATITLLEKIRIRLDNDFQGDGHDRAECVEMTDALINAILSKNPKLISIIWIGFKNTFMLVKGFEKEIENLNTVLSEANLI
;
A
#
# COMPACT_ATOMS: atom_id res chain seq x y z
N MET A 1 5.83 1.51 30.16
CA MET A 1 5.30 0.36 29.40
C MET A 1 3.91 0.66 28.84
N GLU A 2 2.97 1.19 29.63
CA GLU A 2 1.63 1.62 29.13
C GLU A 2 1.68 2.58 27.93
N ASN A 3 2.56 3.59 27.98
CA ASN A 3 2.66 4.61 26.93
C ASN A 3 3.07 4.05 25.56
N ILE A 4 3.88 2.98 25.52
CA ILE A 4 4.33 2.34 24.27
C ILE A 4 3.21 1.50 23.66
N THR A 5 2.43 0.80 24.49
CA THR A 5 1.30 -0.02 24.04
C THR A 5 0.18 0.83 23.44
N GLU A 6 -0.08 2.00 24.03
CA GLU A 6 -1.09 2.93 23.55
C GLU A 6 -0.68 3.59 22.22
N GLN A 7 0.58 3.99 22.09
CA GLN A 7 1.12 4.54 20.84
C GLN A 7 1.10 3.52 19.69
N ASN A 8 1.47 2.26 19.96
CA ASN A 8 1.40 1.16 18.99
C ASN A 8 -0.04 0.88 18.54
N LYS A 9 -1.01 0.99 19.47
CA LYS A 9 -2.43 0.80 19.15
C LYS A 9 -2.94 1.90 18.21
N ILE A 10 -2.64 3.15 18.50
CA ILE A 10 -3.03 4.29 17.66
C ILE A 10 -2.45 4.14 16.24
N GLN A 11 -1.19 3.76 16.12
CA GLN A 11 -0.56 3.51 14.82
C GLN A 11 -1.26 2.38 14.03
N ASN A 12 -1.63 1.30 14.71
CA ASN A 12 -2.38 0.20 14.10
C ASN A 12 -3.80 0.62 13.67
N ASP A 13 -4.49 1.44 14.46
CA ASP A 13 -5.83 1.94 14.11
C ASP A 13 -5.77 2.88 12.90
N ILE A 14 -4.76 3.74 12.82
CA ILE A 14 -4.50 4.57 11.63
C ILE A 14 -4.19 3.70 10.41
N TYR A 15 -3.32 2.70 10.55
CA TYR A 15 -3.04 1.74 9.49
C TYR A 15 -4.32 1.10 8.96
N ASN A 16 -5.16 0.61 9.87
CA ASN A 16 -6.43 -0.02 9.55
C ASN A 16 -7.38 0.91 8.79
N PHE A 17 -7.47 2.19 9.18
CA PHE A 17 -8.24 3.20 8.45
C PHE A 17 -7.76 3.33 6.98
N LEU A 18 -6.45 3.49 6.76
CA LEU A 18 -5.89 3.65 5.41
C LEU A 18 -6.12 2.42 4.54
N GLN A 19 -5.93 1.23 5.10
CA GLN A 19 -6.18 -0.03 4.40
C GLN A 19 -7.64 -0.19 4.00
N ARG A 20 -8.56 0.18 4.90
CA ARG A 20 -10.00 0.13 4.60
C ARG A 20 -10.38 1.14 3.51
N ALA A 21 -9.73 2.30 3.47
CA ALA A 21 -9.93 3.29 2.41
C ALA A 21 -9.41 2.78 1.05
N ASN A 22 -8.19 2.24 0.99
CA ASN A 22 -7.63 1.64 -0.23
C ASN A 22 -8.50 0.48 -0.73
N ALA A 23 -8.88 -0.42 0.17
CA ALA A 23 -9.71 -1.57 -0.17
C ALA A 23 -11.13 -1.19 -0.60
N MET A 24 -11.59 0.04 -0.33
CA MET A 24 -12.83 0.60 -0.89
C MET A 24 -12.59 1.14 -2.30
N ILE A 25 -11.51 1.90 -2.49
CA ILE A 25 -11.10 2.50 -3.78
C ILE A 25 -10.87 1.42 -4.85
N GLU A 26 -10.24 0.30 -4.48
CA GLU A 26 -9.91 -0.80 -5.40
C GLU A 26 -11.06 -1.79 -5.63
N SER A 27 -12.17 -1.63 -4.90
CA SER A 27 -13.27 -2.59 -4.96
C SER A 27 -14.25 -2.31 -6.11
N LYS A 28 -15.09 -3.31 -6.40
CA LYS A 28 -16.23 -3.16 -7.31
C LYS A 28 -17.49 -2.74 -6.56
N TYR A 29 -18.45 -2.16 -7.28
CA TYR A 29 -19.71 -1.66 -6.73
C TYR A 29 -20.45 -2.66 -5.83
N ILE A 30 -20.44 -3.95 -6.19
CA ILE A 30 -21.10 -5.02 -5.42
C ILE A 30 -20.59 -5.14 -3.96
N LEU A 31 -19.35 -4.69 -3.69
CA LEU A 31 -18.75 -4.70 -2.36
C LEU A 31 -18.89 -3.36 -1.63
N ALA A 32 -19.41 -2.32 -2.29
CA ALA A 32 -19.39 -0.95 -1.79
C ALA A 32 -20.01 -0.82 -0.39
N ALA A 33 -21.20 -1.37 -0.17
CA ALA A 33 -21.88 -1.31 1.13
C ALA A 33 -21.00 -1.86 2.27
N LYS A 34 -20.46 -3.08 2.09
CA LYS A 34 -19.57 -3.70 3.07
C LYS A 34 -18.30 -2.88 3.31
N LYS A 35 -17.74 -2.26 2.26
CA LYS A 35 -16.52 -1.44 2.34
C LYS A 35 -16.78 -0.10 3.04
N ILE A 36 -17.94 0.53 2.81
CA ILE A 36 -18.37 1.75 3.50
C ILE A 36 -18.48 1.49 5.00
N SER A 37 -19.23 0.47 5.44
CA SER A 37 -19.35 0.13 6.86
C SER A 37 -17.98 -0.16 7.48
N SER A 38 -17.13 -0.86 6.73
CA SER A 38 -15.76 -1.19 7.17
C SER A 38 -14.92 0.07 7.37
N LEU A 39 -14.95 1.01 6.43
CA LEU A 39 -14.20 2.28 6.50
C LEU A 39 -14.67 3.15 7.67
N LEU A 40 -15.99 3.31 7.84
CA LEU A 40 -16.57 4.06 8.96
C LEU A 40 -16.11 3.51 10.32
N LYS A 41 -16.11 2.18 10.49
CA LYS A 41 -15.58 1.53 11.70
C LYS A 41 -14.11 1.84 11.96
N GLY A 42 -13.30 1.92 10.90
CA GLY A 42 -11.88 2.29 11.00
C GLY A 42 -11.68 3.71 11.51
N ILE A 43 -12.54 4.64 11.11
CA ILE A 43 -12.48 6.05 11.55
C ILE A 43 -12.92 6.18 13.01
N VAL A 44 -14.00 5.51 13.39
CA VAL A 44 -14.52 5.54 14.77
C VAL A 44 -13.50 5.00 15.78
N ALA A 45 -12.59 4.12 15.35
CA ALA A 45 -11.50 3.61 16.19
C ALA A 45 -10.40 4.64 16.48
N ILE A 46 -10.37 5.79 15.79
CA ILE A 46 -9.32 6.81 15.92
C ILE A 46 -9.91 8.06 16.61
N PRO A 47 -9.68 8.26 17.93
CA PRO A 47 -10.27 9.36 18.69
C PRO A 47 -10.00 10.74 18.08
N LEU A 48 -8.77 10.96 17.61
CA LEU A 48 -8.36 12.23 16.99
C LEU A 48 -9.23 12.63 15.79
N LEU A 49 -9.59 11.67 14.93
CA LEU A 49 -10.47 11.94 13.78
C LEU A 49 -11.90 12.23 14.25
N MET A 50 -12.38 11.49 15.24
CA MET A 50 -13.70 11.68 15.82
C MET A 50 -13.84 13.04 16.52
N ASP A 51 -12.80 13.49 17.23
CA ASP A 51 -12.77 14.80 17.89
C ASP A 51 -12.78 15.94 16.85
N ASN A 52 -12.03 15.80 15.76
CA ASN A 52 -12.05 16.76 14.65
C ASN A 52 -13.43 16.83 13.98
N ILE A 53 -14.08 15.68 13.74
CA ILE A 53 -15.45 15.59 13.23
C ILE A 53 -16.40 16.31 14.20
N ALA A 54 -16.37 15.98 15.48
CA ALA A 54 -17.25 16.53 16.49
C ALA A 54 -17.07 18.06 16.64
N HIS A 55 -15.83 18.54 16.61
CA HIS A 55 -15.53 19.96 16.64
C HIS A 55 -16.06 20.67 15.39
N CYS A 56 -15.84 20.10 14.21
CA CYS A 56 -16.34 20.66 12.95
C CYS A 56 -17.86 20.80 12.96
N LEU A 57 -18.58 19.74 13.35
CA LEU A 57 -20.05 19.69 13.42
C LEU A 57 -20.69 20.78 14.31
N ARG A 58 -19.95 21.42 15.23
CA ARG A 58 -20.47 22.55 16.03
C ARG A 58 -20.72 23.81 15.22
N SER A 59 -20.00 23.98 14.12
CA SER A 59 -20.08 25.18 13.25
C SER A 59 -20.42 24.83 11.79
N PHE A 60 -20.59 23.54 11.51
CA PHE A 60 -20.83 22.96 10.20
C PHE A 60 -22.19 22.25 10.20
N SER A 61 -23.05 22.58 9.24
CA SER A 61 -24.30 21.84 8.98
C SER A 61 -24.14 20.99 7.75
N TYR A 62 -24.20 19.66 7.91
CA TYR A 62 -24.10 18.71 6.81
C TYR A 62 -25.14 18.97 5.72
N ALA A 63 -26.40 19.23 6.10
CA ALA A 63 -27.47 19.50 5.13
C ALA A 63 -27.20 20.77 4.29
N THR A 64 -26.70 21.82 4.92
CA THR A 64 -26.35 23.07 4.23
C THR A 64 -25.15 22.87 3.29
N GLU A 65 -24.15 22.10 3.73
CA GLU A 65 -22.95 21.84 2.96
C GLU A 65 -23.23 20.89 1.79
N PHE A 66 -24.09 19.90 1.97
CA PHE A 66 -24.56 19.05 0.87
C PHE A 66 -25.26 19.89 -0.22
N ALA A 67 -26.13 20.83 0.18
CA ALA A 67 -26.79 21.73 -0.77
C ALA A 67 -25.81 22.67 -1.49
N ARG A 68 -24.79 23.18 -0.80
CA ARG A 68 -23.76 24.07 -1.39
C ARG A 68 -22.84 23.35 -2.38
N ASN A 69 -22.48 22.11 -2.07
CA ASN A 69 -21.56 21.34 -2.88
C ASN A 69 -22.25 20.64 -4.07
N ARG A 70 -23.59 20.69 -4.14
CA ARG A 70 -24.38 20.31 -5.31
C ARG A 70 -24.37 21.42 -6.35
N MET A 71 -23.70 21.21 -7.46
CA MET A 71 -23.64 22.14 -8.59
C MET A 71 -24.43 21.61 -9.78
N LEU A 72 -25.09 22.50 -10.51
CA LEU A 72 -25.65 22.21 -11.83
C LEU A 72 -24.62 22.65 -12.88
N VAL A 73 -24.23 21.73 -13.74
CA VAL A 73 -23.24 21.96 -14.81
C VAL A 73 -23.94 21.73 -16.15
N SER A 74 -23.86 22.71 -17.05
CA SER A 74 -24.33 22.55 -18.42
C SER A 74 -23.31 21.74 -19.21
N ASP A 75 -23.73 20.59 -19.73
CA ASP A 75 -22.98 19.72 -20.62
C ASP A 75 -23.72 19.68 -21.97
N GLY A 76 -23.43 20.67 -22.83
CA GLY A 76 -24.23 20.93 -24.03
C GLY A 76 -25.67 21.30 -23.68
N ASP A 77 -26.64 20.59 -24.30
CA ASP A 77 -28.08 20.75 -24.07
C ASP A 77 -28.59 20.06 -22.78
N GLN A 78 -27.73 19.36 -22.04
CA GLN A 78 -28.11 18.66 -20.81
C GLN A 78 -27.59 19.40 -19.56
N VAL A 79 -28.45 19.53 -18.56
CA VAL A 79 -28.05 19.99 -17.22
C VAL A 79 -27.75 18.77 -16.36
N LYS A 80 -26.48 18.59 -15.99
CA LYS A 80 -26.03 17.51 -15.10
C LYS A 80 -25.77 18.03 -13.70
N THR A 81 -26.04 17.19 -12.70
CA THR A 81 -25.71 17.50 -11.32
C THR A 81 -24.32 16.98 -11.01
N LYS A 82 -23.45 17.83 -10.48
CA LYS A 82 -22.10 17.46 -10.03
C LYS A 82 -21.98 17.68 -8.53
N MET A 83 -21.38 16.72 -7.84
CA MET A 83 -20.98 16.89 -6.45
C MET A 83 -19.56 17.45 -6.39
N THR A 84 -19.37 18.48 -5.58
CA THR A 84 -18.05 19.04 -5.24
C THR A 84 -17.74 18.76 -3.77
N LEU A 85 -16.52 19.08 -3.33
CA LEU A 85 -16.11 18.89 -1.95
C LEU A 85 -15.73 20.23 -1.33
N PRO A 86 -15.95 20.41 -0.01
CA PRO A 86 -15.41 21.56 0.71
C PRO A 86 -13.90 21.69 0.52
N VAL A 87 -13.40 22.92 0.41
CA VAL A 87 -11.97 23.19 0.23
C VAL A 87 -11.17 22.95 1.52
N ASP A 88 -11.78 23.26 2.66
CA ASP A 88 -11.18 22.99 3.97
C ASP A 88 -11.15 21.48 4.26
N LYS A 89 -10.02 20.98 4.75
CA LYS A 89 -9.77 19.54 4.89
C LYS A 89 -10.59 18.91 5.98
N VAL A 90 -10.77 19.61 7.10
CA VAL A 90 -11.57 19.11 8.23
C VAL A 90 -13.04 19.10 7.82
N ARG A 91 -13.51 20.13 7.12
CA ARG A 91 -14.86 20.17 6.54
C ARG A 91 -15.08 19.11 5.47
N LEU A 92 -14.12 18.89 4.57
CA LEU A 92 -14.18 17.83 3.56
C LEU A 92 -14.29 16.47 4.24
N PHE A 93 -13.40 16.19 5.19
CA PHE A 93 -13.38 14.94 5.91
C PHE A 93 -14.71 14.70 6.65
N THR A 94 -15.18 15.69 7.38
CA THR A 94 -16.46 15.65 8.09
C THR A 94 -17.64 15.46 7.14
N PHE A 95 -17.66 16.19 6.01
CA PHE A 95 -18.70 16.10 5.00
C PHE A 95 -18.81 14.69 4.42
N VAL A 96 -17.70 14.12 3.98
CA VAL A 96 -17.68 12.78 3.39
C VAL A 96 -17.98 11.71 4.44
N PHE A 97 -17.52 11.87 5.69
CA PHE A 97 -17.89 10.97 6.77
C PHE A 97 -19.41 10.92 6.98
N CYS A 98 -20.08 12.08 7.06
CA CYS A 98 -21.53 12.15 7.18
C CYS A 98 -22.23 11.55 5.95
N LEU A 99 -21.74 11.82 4.74
CA LEU A 99 -22.28 11.23 3.51
C LEU A 99 -22.22 9.70 3.53
N LEU A 100 -21.07 9.15 3.91
CA LEU A 100 -20.88 7.70 4.03
C LEU A 100 -21.77 7.11 5.12
N ALA A 101 -21.96 7.80 6.24
CA ALA A 101 -22.87 7.36 7.30
C ALA A 101 -24.35 7.35 6.85
N GLU A 102 -24.80 8.32 6.05
CA GLU A 102 -26.14 8.28 5.44
C GLU A 102 -26.32 7.10 4.49
N ILE A 103 -25.27 6.78 3.72
CA ILE A 103 -25.30 5.62 2.81
C ILE A 103 -25.32 4.32 3.61
N ASP A 104 -24.49 4.20 4.65
CA ASP A 104 -24.38 3.00 5.49
C ASP A 104 -25.68 2.69 6.24
N SER A 105 -26.35 3.73 6.74
CA SER A 105 -27.64 3.63 7.41
C SER A 105 -28.83 3.43 6.47
N GLY A 106 -28.63 3.56 5.16
CA GLY A 106 -29.69 3.49 4.15
C GLY A 106 -30.55 4.75 4.03
N ALA A 107 -30.26 5.82 4.78
CA ALA A 107 -30.90 7.12 4.61
C ALA A 107 -30.65 7.70 3.20
N ARG A 108 -29.55 7.30 2.57
CA ARG A 108 -29.21 7.62 1.18
C ARG A 108 -28.94 6.34 0.38
N ASP A 109 -29.69 6.14 -0.70
CA ASP A 109 -29.45 5.03 -1.62
C ASP A 109 -28.20 5.29 -2.47
N LEU A 110 -27.21 4.41 -2.35
CA LEU A 110 -25.94 4.54 -3.07
C LEU A 110 -26.14 4.49 -4.59
N THR A 111 -27.00 3.61 -5.09
CA THR A 111 -27.25 3.48 -6.55
C THR A 111 -27.78 4.79 -7.11
N LYS A 112 -28.81 5.36 -6.45
CA LYS A 112 -29.41 6.64 -6.85
C LYS A 112 -28.39 7.78 -6.76
N PHE A 113 -27.58 7.78 -5.70
CA PHE A 113 -26.53 8.77 -5.52
C PHE A 113 -25.47 8.71 -6.63
N LEU A 114 -24.99 7.52 -6.98
CA LEU A 114 -24.02 7.34 -8.07
C LEU A 114 -24.60 7.80 -9.41
N ASN A 115 -25.85 7.44 -9.71
CA ASN A 115 -26.51 7.85 -10.94
C ASN A 115 -26.79 9.36 -10.99
N GLU A 116 -27.03 10.03 -9.86
CA GLU A 116 -27.31 11.47 -9.86
C GLU A 116 -26.02 12.32 -10.04
N TYR A 117 -24.92 11.92 -9.38
CA TYR A 117 -23.73 12.78 -9.27
C TYR A 117 -22.50 12.26 -10.02
N PHE A 118 -22.45 10.97 -10.36
CA PHE A 118 -21.27 10.30 -10.91
C PHE A 118 -21.60 9.43 -12.12
N GLU A 119 -22.73 9.70 -12.80
CA GLU A 119 -23.21 8.90 -13.92
C GLU A 119 -22.10 8.64 -14.96
N SER A 120 -21.98 7.37 -15.34
CA SER A 120 -21.01 6.87 -16.30
C SER A 120 -21.57 5.63 -17.00
N GLY A 121 -20.78 5.02 -17.89
CA GLY A 121 -21.24 3.90 -18.74
C GLY A 121 -21.81 2.69 -17.99
N SER A 122 -21.33 2.42 -16.78
CA SER A 122 -21.88 1.39 -15.89
C SER A 122 -21.89 1.85 -14.43
N LEU A 123 -22.60 1.10 -13.56
CA LEU A 123 -22.55 1.32 -12.12
C LEU A 123 -21.14 1.14 -11.54
N ASN A 124 -20.32 0.23 -12.10
CA ASN A 124 -18.93 0.08 -11.67
C ASN A 124 -18.08 1.28 -12.07
N ASP A 125 -18.33 1.89 -13.24
CA ASP A 125 -17.62 3.09 -13.68
C ASP A 125 -18.04 4.30 -12.84
N SER A 126 -19.34 4.40 -12.53
CA SER A 126 -19.88 5.45 -11.67
C SER A 126 -19.32 5.34 -10.25
N TYR A 127 -19.23 4.12 -9.72
CA TYR A 127 -18.57 3.84 -8.43
C TYR A 127 -17.07 4.18 -8.47
N SER A 128 -16.36 3.80 -9.53
CA SER A 128 -14.94 4.14 -9.71
C SER A 128 -14.71 5.65 -9.72
N ARG A 129 -15.58 6.41 -10.40
CA ARG A 129 -15.55 7.88 -10.37
C ARG A 129 -15.83 8.43 -8.98
N PHE A 130 -16.84 7.92 -8.28
CA PHE A 130 -17.10 8.28 -6.88
C PHE A 130 -15.88 8.03 -5.99
N CYS A 131 -15.21 6.88 -6.14
CA CYS A 131 -13.99 6.59 -5.40
C CYS A 131 -12.87 7.61 -5.73
N ALA A 132 -12.66 7.92 -7.00
CA ALA A 132 -11.63 8.87 -7.43
C ALA A 132 -11.91 10.32 -6.99
N GLU A 133 -13.16 10.77 -7.09
CA GLU A 133 -13.54 12.17 -6.82
C GLU A 133 -13.90 12.44 -5.36
N ILE A 134 -14.33 11.42 -4.60
CA ILE A 134 -14.78 11.58 -3.21
C ILE A 134 -13.86 10.84 -2.23
N ILE A 135 -13.64 9.55 -2.43
CA ILE A 135 -12.95 8.71 -1.45
C ILE A 135 -11.43 8.98 -1.41
N VAL A 136 -10.81 9.23 -2.57
CA VAL A 136 -9.36 9.57 -2.63
C VAL A 136 -9.09 10.92 -1.94
N PRO A 137 -9.81 12.02 -2.21
CA PRO A 137 -9.66 13.27 -1.44
C PRO A 137 -9.97 13.11 0.05
N PHE A 138 -10.99 12.31 0.39
CA PHE A 138 -11.34 12.01 1.77
C PHE A 138 -10.20 11.32 2.53
N LYS A 139 -9.61 10.28 1.95
CA LYS A 139 -8.45 9.58 2.51
C LYS A 139 -7.29 10.57 2.74
N LYS A 140 -6.95 11.36 1.73
CA LYS A 140 -5.86 12.36 1.80
C LYS A 140 -6.12 13.42 2.87
N ALA A 141 -7.36 13.84 3.05
CA ALA A 141 -7.72 14.77 4.12
C ALA A 141 -7.53 14.14 5.50
N GLY A 142 -7.94 12.88 5.69
CA GLY A 142 -7.70 12.12 6.91
C GLY A 142 -6.21 11.96 7.24
N GLU A 143 -5.41 11.51 6.28
CA GLU A 143 -3.94 11.42 6.41
C GLU A 143 -3.33 12.76 6.85
N LYS A 144 -3.79 13.87 6.25
CA LYS A 144 -3.31 15.19 6.61
C LYS A 144 -3.72 15.61 8.02
N ILE A 145 -4.97 15.38 8.44
CA ILE A 145 -5.41 15.68 9.82
C ILE A 145 -4.55 14.92 10.83
N LEU A 146 -4.24 13.66 10.55
CA LEU A 146 -3.38 12.83 11.40
C LEU A 146 -1.94 13.37 11.44
N LYS A 147 -1.38 13.72 10.28
CA LYS A 147 -0.03 14.30 10.19
C LYS A 147 0.10 15.67 10.84
N ASP A 148 -0.93 16.52 10.74
CA ASP A 148 -0.91 17.85 11.35
C ASP A 148 -1.01 17.75 12.89
N ALA A 149 -1.53 16.65 13.43
CA ALA A 149 -1.62 16.40 14.87
C ALA A 149 -0.40 15.69 15.47
N ASP A 150 0.34 14.91 14.66
CA ASP A 150 1.56 14.21 15.07
C ASP A 150 2.67 14.43 14.02
N PRO A 151 3.70 15.24 14.33
CA PRO A 151 4.84 15.46 13.45
C PRO A 151 5.64 14.20 13.11
N ASP A 152 5.60 13.19 13.98
CA ASP A 152 6.29 11.90 13.81
C ASP A 152 5.40 10.88 13.06
N TYR A 153 4.26 11.33 12.51
CA TYR A 153 3.42 10.52 11.66
C TYR A 153 4.18 9.99 10.44
N VAL A 154 4.48 8.69 10.47
CA VAL A 154 5.02 7.96 9.33
C VAL A 154 3.88 7.65 8.36
N ASP A 155 4.03 8.04 7.10
CA ASP A 155 3.11 7.64 6.03
C ASP A 155 3.21 6.12 5.81
N LEU A 156 2.36 5.38 6.53
CA LEU A 156 2.29 3.94 6.47
C LEU A 156 1.87 3.42 5.09
N SER A 157 1.29 4.27 4.22
CA SER A 157 1.00 3.90 2.83
C SER A 157 2.26 3.85 1.96
N SER A 158 3.26 4.68 2.27
CA SER A 158 4.59 4.62 1.65
C SER A 158 5.40 3.42 2.15
N VAL A 159 5.28 3.08 3.44
CA VAL A 159 5.86 1.85 4.01
C VAL A 159 5.22 0.61 3.39
N GLN A 160 3.90 0.63 3.18
CA GLN A 160 3.16 -0.44 2.51
C GLN A 160 3.64 -0.63 1.06
N LYS A 161 3.75 0.43 0.25
CA LYS A 161 4.31 0.33 -1.12
C LYS A 161 5.72 -0.25 -1.13
N GLY A 162 6.54 0.11 -0.13
CA GLY A 162 7.85 -0.48 0.08
C GLY A 162 7.77 -1.98 0.37
N SER A 163 6.84 -2.41 1.24
CA SER A 163 6.64 -3.83 1.55
C SER A 163 6.00 -4.63 0.41
N GLU A 164 5.09 -4.04 -0.36
CA GLU A 164 4.42 -4.64 -1.52
C GLU A 164 5.40 -4.95 -2.64
N PHE A 165 6.47 -4.15 -2.79
CA PHE A 165 7.56 -4.43 -3.72
C PHE A 165 8.25 -5.77 -3.44
N PHE A 166 8.25 -6.22 -2.18
CA PHE A 166 8.84 -7.48 -1.74
C PHE A 166 7.82 -8.61 -1.56
N VAL A 167 6.53 -8.38 -1.85
CA VAL A 167 5.52 -9.46 -1.80
C VAL A 167 5.81 -10.44 -2.94
N ALA A 168 5.94 -11.73 -2.58
CA ALA A 168 6.29 -12.79 -3.51
C ALA A 168 5.22 -12.92 -4.61
N GLU A 169 5.61 -12.74 -5.88
CA GLU A 169 4.89 -13.35 -7.00
C GLU A 169 4.99 -14.87 -6.82
N GLU A 170 3.88 -15.61 -7.00
CA GLU A 170 3.81 -17.06 -6.80
C GLU A 170 4.63 -17.81 -7.87
N ILE A 171 5.95 -17.67 -7.86
CA ILE A 171 6.87 -18.48 -8.65
C ILE A 171 7.45 -19.52 -7.71
N TYR A 172 7.03 -20.77 -7.90
CA TYR A 172 7.46 -21.89 -7.08
C TYR A 172 8.85 -22.36 -7.51
N MET A 173 9.85 -22.17 -6.65
CA MET A 173 11.14 -22.85 -6.79
C MET A 173 11.01 -24.30 -6.29
N SER A 174 11.47 -25.26 -7.11
CA SER A 174 11.50 -26.66 -6.70
C SER A 174 12.51 -26.90 -5.56
N PRO A 175 12.25 -27.83 -4.62
CA PRO A 175 13.21 -28.18 -3.56
C PRO A 175 14.58 -28.59 -4.12
N ALA A 176 14.60 -29.35 -5.22
CA ALA A 176 15.85 -29.77 -5.86
C ALA A 176 16.69 -28.58 -6.38
N THR A 177 16.03 -27.57 -6.95
CA THR A 177 16.69 -26.33 -7.40
C THR A 177 17.23 -25.53 -6.21
N SER A 178 16.44 -25.43 -5.13
CA SER A 178 16.86 -24.77 -3.88
C SER A 178 18.12 -25.42 -3.33
N ASP A 179 18.12 -26.74 -3.18
CA ASP A 179 19.22 -27.50 -2.60
C ASP A 179 20.49 -27.40 -3.46
N ALA A 180 20.34 -27.49 -4.79
CA ALA A 180 21.45 -27.35 -5.73
C ALA A 180 22.07 -25.93 -5.66
N THR A 181 21.23 -24.89 -5.58
CA THR A 181 21.69 -23.50 -5.50
C THR A 181 22.38 -23.22 -4.17
N ILE A 182 21.81 -23.66 -3.05
CA ILE A 182 22.40 -23.52 -1.72
C ILE A 182 23.75 -24.24 -1.66
N THR A 183 23.84 -25.47 -2.18
CA THR A 183 25.09 -26.23 -2.22
C THR A 183 26.18 -25.49 -3.00
N LEU A 184 25.84 -24.80 -4.09
CA LEU A 184 26.80 -23.99 -4.85
C LEU A 184 27.24 -22.76 -4.04
N LEU A 185 26.30 -22.08 -3.36
CA LEU A 185 26.61 -20.91 -2.53
C LEU A 185 27.46 -21.26 -1.31
N GLU A 186 27.23 -22.40 -0.68
CA GLU A 186 28.07 -22.92 0.42
C GLU A 186 29.50 -23.22 -0.07
N LYS A 187 29.66 -23.76 -1.28
CA LYS A 187 30.99 -23.94 -1.89
C LYS A 187 31.70 -22.61 -2.12
N ILE A 188 30.97 -21.60 -2.61
CA ILE A 188 31.52 -20.24 -2.78
C ILE A 188 31.93 -19.68 -1.42
N ARG A 189 31.09 -19.85 -0.39
CA ARG A 189 31.41 -19.40 0.97
C ARG A 189 32.68 -20.02 1.51
N ILE A 190 32.84 -21.33 1.38
CA ILE A 190 34.07 -22.03 1.79
C ILE A 190 35.28 -21.48 1.03
N ARG A 191 35.16 -21.21 -0.28
CA ARG A 191 36.25 -20.63 -1.08
C ARG A 191 36.57 -19.18 -0.68
N LEU A 192 35.58 -18.36 -0.34
CA LEU A 192 35.80 -17.01 0.19
C LEU A 192 36.59 -17.05 1.51
N ASP A 193 36.42 -18.09 2.32
CA ASP A 193 37.13 -18.24 3.59
C ASP A 193 38.57 -18.72 3.41
N ASN A 194 38.85 -19.55 2.40
CA ASN A 194 40.14 -20.23 2.27
C ASN A 194 41.03 -19.70 1.12
N ASP A 195 40.44 -19.26 0.02
CA ASP A 195 41.15 -19.03 -1.25
C ASP A 195 41.10 -17.59 -1.74
N PHE A 196 40.45 -16.67 -1.02
CA PHE A 196 40.22 -15.30 -1.48
C PHE A 196 41.53 -14.49 -1.56
N GLN A 197 41.76 -13.83 -2.70
CA GLN A 197 43.00 -13.10 -3.02
C GLN A 197 42.82 -11.56 -3.07
N GLY A 198 41.75 -11.02 -2.51
CA GLY A 198 41.46 -9.57 -2.44
C GLY A 198 41.67 -8.98 -1.05
N ASP A 199 41.20 -7.76 -0.85
CA ASP A 199 41.25 -7.13 0.47
C ASP A 199 40.14 -7.65 1.41
N GLY A 200 40.28 -7.34 2.71
CA GLY A 200 39.33 -7.81 3.72
C GLY A 200 37.92 -7.21 3.57
N HIS A 201 37.79 -6.06 2.91
CA HIS A 201 36.52 -5.38 2.70
C HIS A 201 35.75 -6.05 1.55
N ASP A 202 36.40 -6.27 0.41
CA ASP A 202 35.84 -6.98 -0.74
C ASP A 202 35.39 -8.40 -0.35
N ARG A 203 36.20 -9.08 0.48
CA ARG A 203 35.82 -10.39 1.03
C ARG A 203 34.53 -10.30 1.84
N ALA A 204 34.42 -9.30 2.72
CA ALA A 204 33.26 -9.13 3.58
C ALA A 204 31.99 -8.84 2.77
N GLU A 205 32.07 -8.01 1.72
CA GLU A 205 30.94 -7.76 0.81
C GLU A 205 30.52 -9.03 0.06
N CYS A 206 31.48 -9.81 -0.46
CA CYS A 206 31.18 -11.08 -1.12
C CYS A 206 30.50 -12.08 -0.16
N VAL A 207 30.97 -12.13 1.09
CA VAL A 207 30.41 -12.93 2.18
C VAL A 207 28.96 -12.53 2.44
N GLU A 208 28.71 -11.23 2.64
CA GLU A 208 27.37 -10.70 2.91
C GLU A 208 26.40 -11.01 1.75
N MET A 209 26.81 -10.77 0.51
CA MET A 209 25.98 -11.07 -0.66
C MET A 209 25.71 -12.56 -0.83
N THR A 210 26.67 -13.42 -0.46
CA THR A 210 26.48 -14.89 -0.47
C THR A 210 25.42 -15.29 0.57
N ASP A 211 25.54 -14.78 1.80
CA ASP A 211 24.59 -15.09 2.88
C ASP A 211 23.20 -14.52 2.58
N ALA A 212 23.14 -13.32 2.00
CA ALA A 212 21.89 -12.71 1.54
C ALA A 212 21.21 -13.56 0.47
N LEU A 213 21.96 -14.10 -0.49
CA LEU A 213 21.38 -14.93 -1.55
C LEU A 213 20.88 -16.26 -0.99
N ILE A 214 21.60 -16.91 -0.06
CA ILE A 214 21.12 -18.11 0.63
C ILE A 214 19.78 -17.84 1.32
N ASN A 215 19.68 -16.75 2.08
CA ASN A 215 18.44 -16.39 2.77
C ASN A 215 17.31 -16.04 1.79
N ALA A 216 17.61 -15.42 0.65
CA ALA A 216 16.63 -15.16 -0.40
C ALA A 216 16.08 -16.47 -1.00
N ILE A 217 16.95 -17.46 -1.27
CA ILE A 217 16.54 -18.80 -1.72
C ILE A 217 15.64 -19.48 -0.69
N LEU A 218 16.02 -19.46 0.60
CA LEU A 218 15.23 -20.04 1.70
C LEU A 218 13.87 -19.37 1.88
N SER A 219 13.78 -18.05 1.64
CA SER A 219 12.53 -17.31 1.67
C SER A 219 11.56 -17.69 0.55
N LYS A 220 12.04 -18.40 -0.48
CA LYS A 220 11.29 -18.79 -1.69
C LYS A 220 10.64 -17.60 -2.41
N ASN A 221 11.24 -16.42 -2.28
CA ASN A 221 10.74 -15.20 -2.88
C ASN A 221 11.53 -14.90 -4.17
N PRO A 222 10.96 -15.15 -5.36
CA PRO A 222 11.65 -14.98 -6.65
C PRO A 222 12.13 -13.53 -6.88
N LYS A 223 11.35 -12.56 -6.39
CA LYS A 223 11.68 -11.14 -6.52
C LYS A 223 12.93 -10.80 -5.70
N LEU A 224 13.01 -11.28 -4.46
CA LEU A 224 14.20 -11.13 -3.63
C LEU A 224 15.40 -11.83 -4.25
N ILE A 225 15.22 -13.06 -4.76
CA ILE A 225 16.30 -13.81 -5.42
C ILE A 225 16.86 -13.01 -6.60
N SER A 226 16.01 -12.45 -7.45
CA SER A 226 16.43 -11.63 -8.60
C SER A 226 17.19 -10.37 -8.17
N ILE A 227 16.69 -9.63 -7.18
CA ILE A 227 17.34 -8.42 -6.68
C ILE A 227 18.71 -8.74 -6.07
N ILE A 228 18.77 -9.75 -5.21
CA ILE A 228 19.99 -10.15 -4.54
C ILE A 228 20.99 -10.74 -5.54
N TRP A 229 20.53 -11.45 -6.57
CA TRP A 229 21.38 -11.94 -7.66
C TRP A 229 22.08 -10.79 -8.42
N ILE A 230 21.37 -9.70 -8.71
CA ILE A 230 21.98 -8.52 -9.35
C ILE A 230 23.11 -7.96 -8.49
N GLY A 231 22.86 -7.80 -7.18
CA GLY A 231 23.88 -7.37 -6.23
C GLY A 231 25.06 -8.34 -6.19
N PHE A 232 24.78 -9.63 -6.05
CA PHE A 232 25.77 -10.70 -5.96
C PHE A 232 26.68 -10.69 -7.18
N LYS A 233 26.12 -10.66 -8.39
CA LYS A 233 26.88 -10.60 -9.63
C LYS A 233 27.77 -9.36 -9.70
N ASN A 234 27.25 -8.18 -9.34
CA ASN A 234 28.02 -6.94 -9.39
C ASN A 234 29.17 -6.92 -8.39
N THR A 235 28.95 -7.41 -7.16
CA THR A 235 30.01 -7.54 -6.15
C THR A 235 31.08 -8.53 -6.62
N PHE A 236 30.67 -9.69 -7.14
CA PHE A 236 31.62 -10.71 -7.57
C PHE A 236 32.34 -10.39 -8.90
N MET A 237 31.83 -9.47 -9.72
CA MET A 237 32.57 -8.98 -10.90
C MET A 237 33.82 -8.18 -10.55
N LEU A 238 33.91 -7.67 -9.31
CA LEU A 238 35.07 -6.91 -8.83
C LEU A 238 36.21 -7.81 -8.37
N VAL A 239 35.94 -9.10 -8.14
CA VAL A 239 36.90 -10.09 -7.62
C VAL A 239 37.19 -11.17 -8.66
N LYS A 240 38.41 -11.71 -8.64
CA LYS A 240 38.86 -12.73 -9.60
C LYS A 240 38.76 -14.14 -9.02
N GLY A 241 38.55 -15.14 -9.88
CA GLY A 241 38.70 -16.56 -9.53
C GLY A 241 37.40 -17.27 -9.12
N PHE A 242 36.25 -16.63 -9.31
CA PHE A 242 34.91 -17.17 -9.03
C PHE A 242 34.03 -17.24 -10.28
N GLU A 243 34.59 -16.98 -11.47
CA GLU A 243 33.84 -16.82 -12.71
C GLU A 243 33.03 -18.08 -13.06
N LYS A 244 33.63 -19.26 -12.84
CA LYS A 244 32.98 -20.56 -13.12
C LYS A 244 31.82 -20.83 -12.18
N GLU A 245 31.95 -20.52 -10.90
CA GLU A 245 30.89 -20.69 -9.90
C GLU A 245 29.72 -19.76 -10.16
N ILE A 246 30.00 -18.51 -10.55
CA ILE A 246 28.98 -17.53 -10.93
C ILE A 246 28.24 -17.99 -12.19
N GLU A 247 28.95 -18.53 -13.19
CA GLU A 247 28.34 -19.07 -14.41
C GLU A 247 27.43 -20.27 -14.13
N ASN A 248 27.86 -21.17 -13.23
CA ASN A 248 27.03 -22.29 -12.77
C ASN A 248 25.77 -21.81 -12.06
N LEU A 249 25.89 -20.82 -11.15
CA LEU A 249 24.74 -20.23 -10.47
C LEU A 249 23.78 -19.54 -11.44
N ASN A 250 24.32 -18.79 -12.42
CA ASN A 250 23.52 -18.15 -13.45
C ASN A 250 22.69 -19.18 -14.23
N THR A 251 23.32 -20.30 -14.62
CA THR A 251 22.62 -21.38 -15.33
C THR A 251 21.47 -21.94 -14.50
N VAL A 252 21.71 -22.31 -13.24
CA VAL A 252 20.69 -22.91 -12.36
C VAL A 252 19.53 -21.95 -12.11
N LEU A 253 19.82 -20.67 -11.88
CA LEU A 253 18.79 -19.66 -11.61
C LEU A 253 17.97 -19.31 -12.88
N SER A 254 18.61 -19.23 -14.04
CA SER A 254 17.92 -18.98 -15.32
C SER A 254 17.04 -20.16 -15.74
N GLU A 255 17.51 -21.40 -15.59
CA GLU A 255 16.70 -22.60 -15.86
C GLU A 255 15.45 -22.69 -14.98
N ALA A 256 15.50 -22.09 -13.79
CA ALA A 256 14.40 -22.01 -12.85
C ALA A 256 13.47 -20.80 -13.07
N ASN A 257 13.72 -19.96 -14.09
CA ASN A 257 13.00 -18.70 -14.35
C ASN A 257 13.01 -17.73 -13.15
N LEU A 258 14.12 -17.67 -12.41
CA LEU A 258 14.26 -16.80 -11.24
C LEU A 258 15.00 -15.49 -11.55
N ILE A 259 15.73 -15.45 -12.67
CA ILE A 259 16.53 -14.32 -13.15
C ILE A 259 16.42 -14.17 -14.66
#